data_AF-A0A7S4CEF5-F1
#
_entry.id   AF-A0A7S4CEF5-F1
#
_cell.length_a   1.000
_cell.length_b   1.000
_cell.length_c   1.000
_cell.angle_alpha   90.00
_cell.angle_beta   90.00
_cell.angle_gamma   90.00
#
_symmetry.space_group_name_H-M   'P 1'
#
loop_
_entity.id
_entity.type
_entity.pdbx_description
1 polymer ?
#
loop_
_entity_poly.entity_id
_entity_poly.type
_entity_poly.pdbx_seq_one_letter_code
_entity_poly.pdbx_strand_id
1 'polypeptide(L)'
;VVSLLILGLKQSTKHTAKGISSYCRDHPWLNKYFAMLGRRYHRITVRLQGRKEVGKITDQTASNLGSEAFAEILVLVVGGGLVAFEIARKQIASREKEEELEANFRKIRNEIDSAKEQYEDTLVAVKGLAIRDRQVESVGTSVSKWFASRTIQPEPATSPS
;
A
#
# COMPACT_ATOMS: atom_id res chain seq x y z
N VAL A 1 -7.08 15.60 5.43
CA VAL A 1 -6.78 16.54 4.32
C VAL A 1 -7.85 16.48 3.22
N VAL A 2 -8.13 15.30 2.64
CA VAL A 2 -9.19 15.12 1.61
C VAL A 2 -10.57 15.56 2.12
N SER A 3 -10.95 15.18 3.34
CA SER A 3 -12.25 15.57 3.92
C SER A 3 -12.38 17.07 4.17
N LEU A 4 -11.27 17.76 4.47
CA LEU A 4 -11.24 19.22 4.65
C LEU A 4 -11.29 19.96 3.31
N LEU A 5 -10.65 19.44 2.27
CA LEU A 5 -10.78 19.94 0.90
C LEU A 5 -12.23 19.81 0.41
N ILE A 6 -12.85 18.65 0.59
CA ILE A 6 -14.25 18.44 0.20
C ILE A 6 -15.20 19.39 0.93
N LEU A 7 -14.97 19.64 2.23
CA LEU A 7 -15.76 20.60 3.01
C LEU A 7 -15.50 22.05 2.60
N GLY A 8 -14.25 22.41 2.31
CA GLY A 8 -13.87 23.74 1.80
C GLY A 8 -14.44 24.03 0.42
N LEU A 9 -14.43 23.03 -0.49
CA LEU A 9 -15.08 23.11 -1.80
C LEU A 9 -16.59 23.34 -1.65
N LYS A 10 -17.27 22.62 -0.75
CA LYS A 10 -18.71 22.80 -0.49
C LYS A 10 -19.05 24.22 -0.02
N GLN A 11 -18.22 24.80 0.85
CA GLN A 11 -18.45 26.16 1.36
C GLN A 11 -18.14 27.24 0.33
N SER A 12 -17.06 27.07 -0.45
CA SER A 12 -16.71 27.98 -1.55
C SER A 12 -17.78 28.00 -2.63
N THR A 13 -18.31 26.83 -3.02
CA THR A 13 -19.33 26.70 -4.07
C THR A 13 -20.59 27.51 -3.73
N LYS A 14 -21.03 27.48 -2.47
CA LYS A 14 -22.25 28.19 -2.03
C LYS A 14 -22.08 29.71 -2.05
N HIS A 15 -20.86 30.21 -1.76
CA HIS A 15 -20.54 31.63 -1.79
C HIS A 15 -20.36 32.13 -3.24
N THR A 16 -19.65 31.37 -4.07
CA THR A 16 -19.41 31.67 -5.47
C THR A 16 -20.70 31.61 -6.30
N ALA A 17 -21.61 30.67 -6.02
CA ALA A 17 -22.92 30.60 -6.68
C ALA A 17 -23.79 31.85 -6.40
N LYS A 18 -23.75 32.40 -5.17
CA LYS A 18 -24.44 33.65 -4.84
C LYS A 18 -23.84 34.85 -5.59
N GLY A 19 -22.51 34.92 -5.71
CA GLY A 19 -21.83 35.98 -6.46
C GLY A 19 -22.07 35.90 -7.97
N ILE A 20 -22.07 34.71 -8.54
CA ILE A 20 -22.37 34.50 -9.97
C ILE A 20 -23.85 34.79 -10.25
N SER A 21 -24.78 34.37 -9.38
CA SER A 21 -26.21 34.63 -9.58
C SER A 21 -26.58 36.11 -9.50
N SER A 22 -25.90 36.91 -8.67
CA SER A 22 -26.06 38.38 -8.68
C SER A 22 -25.53 38.99 -9.98
N TYR A 23 -24.34 38.57 -10.44
CA TYR A 23 -23.75 39.06 -11.69
C TYR A 23 -24.57 38.68 -12.94
N CYS A 24 -25.22 37.50 -12.90
CA CYS A 24 -26.12 37.04 -13.96
C CYS A 24 -27.41 37.88 -14.04
N ARG A 25 -27.85 38.51 -12.95
CA ARG A 25 -29.04 39.38 -12.96
C ARG A 25 -28.77 40.72 -13.64
N ASP A 26 -27.54 41.22 -13.51
CA ASP A 26 -27.13 42.51 -14.07
C ASP A 26 -26.94 42.44 -15.59
N HIS A 27 -26.66 41.26 -16.16
CA HIS A 27 -26.51 41.08 -17.61
C HIS A 27 -27.64 40.22 -18.24
N PRO A 28 -28.49 40.81 -19.12
CA PRO A 28 -29.61 40.11 -19.76
C PRO A 28 -29.21 38.88 -20.60
N TRP A 29 -28.06 38.94 -21.27
CA TRP A 29 -27.55 37.85 -22.10
C TRP A 29 -27.12 36.64 -21.25
N LEU A 30 -26.44 36.92 -20.14
CA LEU A 30 -25.95 35.93 -19.18
C LEU A 30 -27.13 35.23 -18.52
N ASN A 31 -28.13 36.01 -18.08
CA ASN A 31 -29.36 35.49 -17.50
C ASN A 31 -30.05 34.48 -18.44
N LYS A 32 -30.15 34.81 -19.72
CA LYS A 32 -30.76 33.93 -20.74
C LYS A 32 -29.97 32.64 -20.96
N TYR A 33 -28.64 32.72 -20.96
CA TYR A 33 -27.75 31.56 -21.09
C TYR A 33 -27.87 30.61 -19.89
N PHE A 34 -27.77 31.15 -18.67
CA PHE A 34 -27.90 30.37 -17.44
C PHE A 34 -29.30 29.81 -17.24
N ALA A 35 -30.36 30.53 -17.62
CA ALA A 35 -31.72 30.01 -17.63
C ALA A 35 -31.91 28.86 -18.64
N MET A 36 -31.22 28.90 -19.78
CA MET A 36 -31.22 27.78 -20.73
C MET A 36 -30.52 26.55 -20.12
N LEU A 37 -29.35 26.75 -19.51
CA LEU A 37 -28.61 25.68 -18.83
C LEU A 37 -29.41 25.08 -17.67
N GLY A 38 -30.00 25.91 -16.81
CA GLY A 38 -30.83 25.44 -15.69
C GLY A 38 -32.05 24.66 -16.13
N ARG A 39 -32.73 25.07 -17.22
CA ARG A 39 -33.83 24.28 -17.82
C ARG A 39 -33.36 22.93 -18.37
N ARG A 40 -32.16 22.87 -18.94
CA ARG A 40 -31.58 21.62 -19.46
C ARG A 40 -31.18 20.69 -18.32
N TYR A 41 -30.52 21.23 -17.30
CA TYR A 41 -30.17 20.50 -16.08
C TYR A 41 -31.42 19.93 -15.41
N HIS A 42 -32.44 20.76 -15.16
CA HIS A 42 -33.69 20.30 -14.56
C HIS A 42 -34.36 19.17 -15.33
N ARG A 43 -34.40 19.22 -16.67
CA ARG A 43 -34.94 18.11 -17.48
C ARG A 43 -34.13 16.82 -17.35
N ILE A 44 -32.81 16.92 -17.25
CA ILE A 44 -31.94 15.75 -17.06
C ILE A 44 -32.18 15.16 -15.68
N THR A 45 -32.21 15.99 -14.63
CA THR A 45 -32.44 15.54 -13.25
C THR A 45 -33.83 14.91 -13.08
N VAL A 46 -34.87 15.52 -13.64
CA VAL A 46 -36.25 15.00 -13.58
C VAL A 46 -36.38 13.65 -14.30
N ARG A 47 -35.68 13.49 -15.44
CA ARG A 47 -35.61 12.19 -16.15
C ARG A 47 -34.87 11.13 -15.36
N LEU A 48 -33.75 11.47 -14.74
CA LEU A 48 -33.00 10.55 -13.87
C LEU A 48 -33.80 10.14 -12.64
N GLN A 49 -34.64 11.04 -12.12
CA GLN A 49 -35.56 10.77 -11.01
C GLN A 49 -36.85 10.04 -11.45
N GLY A 50 -36.99 9.67 -12.73
CA GLY A 50 -38.11 8.87 -13.24
C GLY A 50 -39.45 9.62 -13.34
N ARG A 51 -39.48 10.95 -13.15
CA ARG A 51 -40.73 11.74 -13.27
C ARG A 51 -40.90 12.24 -14.71
N LYS A 52 -42.12 12.10 -15.26
CA LYS A 52 -42.44 12.51 -16.65
C LYS A 52 -42.90 13.97 -16.77
N GLU A 53 -43.35 14.58 -15.68
CA GLU A 53 -43.85 15.96 -15.67
C GLU A 53 -42.74 16.93 -15.29
N VAL A 54 -42.34 17.76 -16.25
CA VAL A 54 -41.39 18.85 -16.04
C VAL A 54 -42.20 20.10 -15.77
N GLY A 55 -42.37 20.47 -14.50
CA GLY A 55 -42.98 21.74 -14.13
C GLY A 55 -42.23 22.91 -14.79
N LYS A 56 -42.96 23.89 -15.34
CA LYS A 56 -42.34 25.10 -15.91
C LYS A 56 -41.70 25.90 -14.77
N ILE A 57 -40.37 25.86 -14.70
CA ILE A 57 -39.60 26.73 -13.81
C ILE A 57 -39.66 28.16 -14.37
N THR A 58 -39.89 29.14 -13.49
CA THR A 58 -39.79 30.57 -13.82
C THR A 58 -38.38 30.91 -14.30
N ASP A 59 -38.23 31.86 -15.23
CA ASP A 59 -36.92 32.20 -15.81
C ASP A 59 -35.86 32.54 -14.75
N GLN A 60 -36.29 33.16 -13.65
CA GLN A 60 -35.42 33.57 -12.56
C GLN A 60 -34.91 32.40 -11.71
N THR A 61 -35.76 31.40 -11.46
CA THR A 61 -35.36 30.18 -10.76
C THR A 61 -34.48 29.29 -11.64
N ALA A 62 -34.74 29.25 -12.94
CA ALA A 62 -33.89 28.52 -13.88
C ALA A 62 -32.48 29.12 -13.98
N SER A 63 -32.36 30.45 -13.97
CA SER A 63 -31.07 31.15 -13.98
C SER A 63 -30.24 30.87 -12.72
N ASN A 64 -30.87 30.98 -11.53
CA ASN A 64 -30.21 30.66 -10.27
C ASN A 64 -29.71 29.20 -10.27
N LEU A 65 -30.54 28.25 -10.70
CA LEU A 65 -30.19 26.83 -10.75
C LEU A 65 -29.05 26.53 -11.73
N GLY A 66 -29.04 27.21 -12.88
CA GLY A 66 -27.94 27.11 -13.86
C GLY A 66 -26.62 27.68 -13.33
N SER A 67 -26.67 28.81 -12.62
CA SER A 67 -25.48 29.43 -12.04
C SER A 67 -24.87 28.60 -10.90
N GLU A 68 -25.71 27.94 -10.09
CA GLU A 68 -25.29 27.05 -9.01
C GLU A 68 -24.60 25.80 -9.57
N ALA A 69 -25.21 25.14 -10.57
CA ALA A 69 -24.63 23.98 -11.22
C ALA A 69 -23.30 24.30 -11.95
N PHE A 70 -23.20 25.47 -12.57
CA PHE A 70 -21.96 25.89 -13.22
C PHE A 70 -20.84 26.16 -12.21
N ALA A 71 -21.16 26.82 -11.08
CA ALA A 71 -20.19 27.05 -10.02
C ALA A 71 -19.67 25.72 -9.45
N GLU A 72 -20.54 24.74 -9.28
CA GLU A 72 -20.16 23.39 -8.82
C GLU A 72 -19.21 22.70 -9.81
N ILE A 73 -19.53 22.74 -11.12
CA ILE A 73 -18.66 22.17 -12.16
C ILE A 73 -17.30 22.87 -12.18
N LEU A 74 -17.27 24.20 -12.10
CA LEU A 74 -16.04 24.99 -12.12
C LEU A 74 -15.12 24.57 -10.95
N VAL A 75 -15.69 24.49 -9.75
CA VAL A 75 -14.95 24.10 -8.54
C VAL A 75 -14.48 22.65 -8.62
N LEU A 76 -15.28 21.74 -9.17
CA LEU A 76 -14.88 20.35 -9.40
C LEU A 76 -13.76 20.21 -10.43
N VAL A 77 -13.79 21.00 -11.51
CA VAL A 77 -12.74 20.98 -12.54
C VAL A 77 -11.44 21.55 -11.99
N VAL A 78 -11.50 22.69 -11.30
CA VAL A 78 -10.30 23.32 -10.72
C VAL A 78 -9.76 22.46 -9.58
N GLY A 79 -10.59 22.13 -8.59
CA GLY A 79 -10.18 21.32 -7.44
C GLY A 79 -9.75 19.91 -7.84
N GLY A 80 -10.50 19.26 -8.72
CA GLY A 80 -10.15 17.94 -9.26
C GLY A 80 -8.89 17.98 -10.10
N GLY A 81 -8.70 19.02 -10.92
CA GLY A 81 -7.50 19.23 -11.72
C GLY A 81 -6.24 19.39 -10.87
N LEU A 82 -6.30 20.18 -9.79
CA LEU A 82 -5.17 20.33 -8.86
C LEU A 82 -4.83 19.02 -8.15
N VAL A 83 -5.84 18.27 -7.68
CA VAL A 83 -5.61 16.97 -7.04
C VAL A 83 -5.02 15.97 -8.03
N ALA A 84 -5.56 15.89 -9.25
CA ALA A 84 -5.05 15.00 -10.30
C ALA A 84 -3.60 15.35 -10.67
N PHE A 85 -3.28 16.65 -10.76
CA PHE A 85 -1.93 17.12 -11.00
C PHE A 85 -0.96 16.74 -9.89
N GLU A 86 -1.38 16.89 -8.62
CA GLU A 86 -0.55 16.50 -7.47
C GLU A 86 -0.34 14.98 -7.41
N ILE A 87 -1.37 14.19 -7.73
CA ILE A 87 -1.25 12.73 -7.83
C ILE A 87 -0.27 12.34 -8.93
N ALA A 88 -0.39 12.94 -10.12
CA ALA A 88 0.52 12.68 -11.23
C ALA A 88 1.97 13.02 -10.85
N ARG A 89 2.17 14.15 -10.17
CA ARG A 89 3.49 14.53 -9.66
C ARG A 89 4.03 13.54 -8.62
N LYS A 90 3.18 13.06 -7.71
CA LYS A 90 3.55 12.08 -6.68
C LYS A 90 3.87 10.71 -7.28
N GLN A 91 3.20 10.31 -8.35
CA GLN A 91 3.47 9.05 -9.05
C GLN A 91 4.84 9.03 -9.73
N ILE A 92 5.32 10.18 -10.23
CA ILE A 92 6.66 10.29 -10.80
C ILE A 92 7.71 10.11 -9.69
N ALA A 93 7.53 10.77 -8.55
CA ALA A 93 8.44 10.66 -7.40
C ALA A 93 8.33 9.33 -6.63
N SER A 94 7.23 8.58 -6.78
CA SER A 94 7.06 7.28 -6.12
C SER A 94 7.80 6.16 -6.85
N ARG A 95 8.03 6.29 -8.17
CA ARG A 95 8.77 5.28 -8.95
C ARG A 95 10.19 5.09 -8.45
N GLU A 96 10.91 6.18 -8.18
CA GLU A 96 12.27 6.12 -7.61
C GLU A 96 12.26 5.46 -6.21
N LYS A 97 11.21 5.73 -5.41
CA LYS A 97 11.05 5.12 -4.09
C LYS A 97 10.70 3.63 -4.16
N GLU A 98 9.91 3.22 -5.15
CA GLU A 98 9.59 1.81 -5.39
C GLU A 98 10.84 1.03 -5.82
N GLU A 99 11.67 1.60 -6.67
CA GLU A 99 12.96 1.00 -7.08
C GLU A 99 13.92 0.86 -5.90
N GLU A 100 14.02 1.87 -5.04
CA GLU A 100 14.82 1.83 -3.82
C GLU A 100 14.28 0.78 -2.82
N LEU A 101 12.96 0.69 -2.67
CA LEU A 101 12.33 -0.32 -1.81
C LEU A 101 12.60 -1.73 -2.33
N GLU A 102 12.47 -1.96 -3.64
CA GLU A 102 12.81 -3.25 -4.25
C GLU A 102 14.29 -3.60 -4.11
N ALA A 103 15.19 -2.62 -4.25
CA ALA A 103 16.62 -2.83 -4.05
C ALA A 103 16.91 -3.25 -2.59
N ASN A 104 16.27 -2.60 -1.62
CA ASN A 104 16.37 -2.95 -0.21
C ASN A 104 15.79 -4.35 0.08
N PHE A 105 14.64 -4.69 -0.50
CA PHE A 105 14.07 -6.04 -0.39
C PHE A 105 14.99 -7.12 -0.97
N ARG A 106 15.61 -6.86 -2.13
CA ARG A 106 16.60 -7.77 -2.74
C ARG A 106 17.81 -7.94 -1.83
N LYS A 107 18.33 -6.85 -1.26
CA LYS A 107 19.45 -6.89 -0.32
C LYS A 107 19.13 -7.72 0.92
N ILE A 108 18.00 -7.47 1.57
CA ILE A 108 17.57 -8.22 2.75
C ILE A 108 17.37 -9.70 2.42
N ARG A 109 16.79 -10.03 1.25
CA ARG A 109 16.63 -11.43 0.83
C ARG A 109 17.99 -12.11 0.66
N ASN A 110 18.96 -11.46 0.03
CA ASN A 110 20.31 -12.00 -0.13
C ASN A 110 21.01 -12.19 1.23
N GLU A 111 20.83 -11.26 2.17
CA GLU A 111 21.35 -11.40 3.53
C GLU A 111 20.74 -12.61 4.24
N ILE A 112 19.42 -12.81 4.13
CA ILE A 112 18.73 -13.98 4.70
C ILE A 112 19.23 -15.28 4.06
N ASP A 113 19.38 -15.33 2.74
CA ASP A 113 19.86 -16.52 2.03
C ASP A 113 21.30 -16.87 2.43
N SER A 114 22.18 -15.87 2.51
CA SER A 114 23.56 -16.05 2.98
C SER A 114 23.64 -16.51 4.45
N ALA A 115 22.80 -15.95 5.32
CA ALA A 115 22.73 -16.39 6.71
C ALA A 115 22.24 -17.84 6.80
N LYS A 116 21.23 -18.21 6.00
CA LYS A 116 20.72 -19.58 5.93
C LYS A 116 21.80 -20.56 5.46
N GLU A 117 22.58 -20.20 4.45
CA GLU A 117 23.70 -21.00 3.97
C GLU A 117 24.73 -21.22 5.10
N GLN A 118 25.09 -20.17 5.84
CA GLN A 118 25.97 -20.28 7.01
C GLN A 118 25.39 -21.19 8.12
N TYR A 119 24.07 -21.15 8.35
CA TYR A 119 23.42 -22.06 9.30
C TYR A 119 23.48 -23.52 8.84
N GLU A 120 23.32 -23.81 7.56
CA GLU A 120 23.42 -25.18 7.03
C GLU A 120 24.87 -25.70 7.12
N ASP A 121 25.86 -24.87 6.76
CA ASP A 121 27.28 -25.22 6.85
C ASP A 121 27.71 -25.53 8.29
N THR A 122 27.28 -24.71 9.24
CA THR A 122 27.57 -24.96 10.67
C THR A 122 26.87 -26.23 11.16
N LEU A 123 25.66 -26.52 10.69
CA LEU A 123 24.94 -27.73 11.05
C LEU A 123 25.60 -29.00 10.49
N VAL A 124 26.13 -28.94 9.26
CA VAL A 124 26.95 -30.01 8.67
C VAL A 124 28.25 -30.21 9.46
N ALA A 125 28.94 -29.14 9.83
CA ALA A 125 30.17 -29.21 10.61
C ALA A 125 29.94 -29.86 12.00
N VAL A 126 28.85 -29.49 12.68
CA VAL A 126 28.46 -30.07 13.98
C VAL A 126 28.10 -31.55 13.84
N LYS A 127 27.34 -31.94 12.81
CA LYS A 127 27.05 -33.36 12.53
C LYS A 127 28.33 -34.15 12.28
N GLY A 128 29.29 -33.59 11.52
CA GLY A 128 30.58 -34.20 11.26
C GLY A 128 31.44 -34.38 12.52
N LEU A 129 31.36 -33.44 13.47
CA LEU A 129 32.01 -33.57 14.79
C LEU A 129 31.37 -34.71 15.61
N ALA A 130 30.05 -34.81 15.65
CA ALA A 130 29.35 -35.88 16.38
C ALA A 130 29.69 -37.28 15.85
N ILE A 131 29.87 -37.44 14.54
CA ILE A 131 30.29 -38.73 13.93
C ILE A 131 31.72 -39.08 14.35
N ARG A 132 32.63 -38.09 14.40
CA ARG A 132 34.01 -38.30 14.85
C ARG A 132 34.08 -38.72 16.31
N ASP A 133 33.27 -38.09 17.18
CA ASP A 133 33.23 -38.44 18.60
C ASP A 133 32.80 -39.90 18.83
N ARG A 134 31.74 -40.36 18.14
CA ARG A 134 31.31 -41.76 18.17
C ARG A 134 32.37 -42.74 17.66
N GLN A 135 33.15 -42.36 16.64
CA GLN A 135 34.28 -43.17 16.16
C GLN A 135 35.38 -43.29 17.23
N VAL A 136 35.69 -42.19 17.93
CA VAL A 136 36.68 -42.19 19.01
C VAL A 136 36.23 -43.09 20.17
N GLU A 137 34.96 -43.06 20.57
CA GLU A 137 34.41 -43.98 21.58
C GLU A 137 34.50 -45.46 21.16
N SER A 138 34.19 -45.76 19.90
CA SER A 138 34.28 -47.13 19.36
C SER A 138 35.73 -47.64 19.33
N VAL A 139 36.69 -46.76 19.01
CA VAL A 139 38.12 -47.10 19.05
C VAL A 139 38.57 -47.28 20.49
N GLY A 140 38.20 -46.38 21.41
CA GLY A 140 38.54 -46.47 22.83
C GLY A 140 38.05 -47.77 23.49
N THR A 141 36.81 -48.17 23.21
CA THR A 141 36.27 -49.46 23.70
C THR A 141 36.98 -50.67 23.10
N SER A 142 37.36 -50.61 21.82
CA SER A 142 38.12 -51.68 21.16
C SER A 142 39.54 -51.82 21.73
N VAL A 143 40.21 -50.68 21.96
CA VAL A 143 41.53 -50.62 22.59
C VAL A 143 41.48 -51.15 24.02
N SER A 144 40.49 -50.73 24.81
CA SER A 144 40.28 -51.22 26.18
C SER A 144 40.08 -52.74 26.22
N LYS A 145 39.25 -53.31 25.34
CA LYS A 145 39.07 -54.77 25.21
C LYS A 145 40.36 -55.49 24.84
N TRP A 146 41.14 -54.93 23.90
CA TRP A 146 42.43 -55.49 23.51
C TRP A 146 43.42 -55.53 24.69
N PHE A 147 43.50 -54.44 25.48
CA PHE A 147 44.32 -54.41 26.69
C PHE A 147 43.84 -55.42 27.73
N ALA A 148 42.53 -55.49 28.02
CA ALA A 148 41.98 -56.44 28.98
C ALA A 148 42.26 -57.91 28.61
N SER A 149 42.31 -58.23 27.32
CA SER A 149 42.63 -59.59 26.84
C SER A 149 44.10 -60.00 27.06
N ARG A 150 45.01 -59.04 27.27
CA ARG A 150 46.44 -59.31 27.51
C ARG A 150 46.82 -59.41 28.99
N THR A 151 45.93 -59.05 29.92
CA THR A 151 46.26 -58.93 31.35
C THR A 151 45.99 -60.18 32.20
N ILE A 152 45.78 -61.36 31.61
CA ILE A 152 45.56 -62.59 32.38
C ILE A 152 46.51 -63.70 31.93
N GLN A 153 47.61 -63.86 32.67
CA GLN A 153 48.23 -65.13 33.09
C GLN A 153 49.17 -64.81 34.27
N PRO A 154 48.76 -64.99 35.54
CA PRO A 154 49.71 -65.02 36.65
C PRO A 154 50.48 -66.35 36.63
N GLU A 155 51.82 -66.27 36.61
CA GLU A 155 52.74 -67.41 36.73
C GLU A 155 52.44 -68.20 38.04
N PRO A 156 52.35 -69.53 38.01
CA PRO A 156 52.15 -70.30 39.24
C PRO A 156 53.41 -70.27 40.11
N ALA A 157 53.27 -69.70 41.30
CA ALA A 157 54.32 -69.62 42.31
C ALA A 157 54.82 -71.01 42.73
N THR A 158 56.08 -71.32 42.43
CA THR A 158 56.79 -72.47 43.00
C THR A 158 57.26 -72.15 44.42
N SER A 159 56.74 -72.87 45.41
CA SER A 159 57.17 -72.81 46.82
C SER A 159 58.55 -73.48 47.00
N PRO A 160 59.51 -72.87 47.71
CA PRO A 160 60.72 -73.57 48.12
C PRO A 160 60.49 -74.30 49.46
N SER A 161 60.83 -75.58 49.47
CA SER A 161 61.02 -76.45 50.64
C SER A 161 62.36 -76.19 51.32
#